data_AF-W2T467-F1
#
_entry.id   AF-W2T467-F1
#
_cell.length_a   1.000
_cell.length_b   1.000
_cell.length_c   1.000
_cell.angle_alpha   90.00
_cell.angle_beta   90.00
_cell.angle_gamma   90.00
#
_symmetry.space_group_name_H-M   'P 1'
#
loop_
_entity.id
_entity.type
_entity.pdbx_description
1 polymer ?
#
loop_
_entity_poly.entity_id
_entity_poly.type
_entity_poly.pdbx_seq_one_letter_code
_entity_poly.pdbx_strand_id
1 'polypeptide(L)'
;MRLEDRDCDMRASMASTNDTKKLSSAKQEKAIMHDFEMHVKEIRAQLNEQIRCIGERTETQIAVLQEVDDFFRKRGEAEAEYSRQLEKLAKGIMQRHKAEKNRRDSWTQHAACSAWQQLVDDTKSEAQQRQVKLWILGKFYSFLVDCNNRI
;
A
#
# COMPACT_ATOMS: atom_id res chain seq x y z
N MET A 1 -1.61 59.47 -73.47
CA MET A 1 -1.01 58.13 -73.32
C MET A 1 -0.31 58.01 -71.95
N ARG A 2 -1.02 58.19 -70.80
CA ARG A 2 -0.31 58.24 -69.49
C ARG A 2 -1.12 58.14 -68.19
N LEU A 3 -2.39 57.71 -68.19
CA LEU A 3 -3.16 57.60 -66.94
C LEU A 3 -3.59 56.15 -66.65
N GLU A 4 -4.07 55.40 -67.65
CA GLU A 4 -4.53 54.02 -67.46
C GLU A 4 -3.40 53.03 -67.08
N ASP A 5 -2.17 53.21 -67.59
CA ASP A 5 -1.03 52.34 -67.25
C ASP A 5 -0.60 52.48 -65.77
N ARG A 6 -0.71 53.68 -65.17
CA ARG A 6 -0.35 53.89 -63.76
C ARG A 6 -1.33 53.23 -62.79
N ASP A 7 -2.61 53.19 -63.16
CA ASP A 7 -3.65 52.55 -62.36
C ASP A 7 -3.50 51.01 -62.38
N CYS A 8 -3.04 50.44 -63.50
CA CYS A 8 -2.75 49.02 -63.60
C CYS A 8 -1.57 48.60 -62.70
N ASP A 9 -0.48 49.38 -62.72
CA ASP A 9 0.69 49.16 -61.86
C ASP A 9 0.37 49.28 -60.37
N MET A 10 -0.42 50.28 -59.97
CA MET A 10 -0.83 50.45 -58.58
C MET A 10 -1.71 49.29 -58.11
N ARG A 11 -2.66 48.83 -58.96
CA ARG A 11 -3.53 47.69 -58.66
C ARG A 11 -2.76 46.37 -58.60
N ALA A 12 -1.77 46.17 -59.45
CA ALA A 12 -0.87 45.01 -59.41
C ALA A 12 0.01 45.00 -58.16
N SER A 13 0.53 46.16 -57.75
CA SER A 13 1.30 46.32 -56.50
C SER A 13 0.45 46.08 -55.25
N MET A 14 -0.81 46.55 -55.23
CA MET A 14 -1.77 46.26 -54.16
C MET A 14 -2.19 44.78 -54.11
N ALA A 15 -2.33 44.11 -55.26
CA ALA A 15 -2.57 42.66 -55.30
C ALA A 15 -1.37 41.86 -54.76
N SER A 16 -0.15 42.20 -55.20
CA SER A 16 1.10 41.56 -54.78
C SER A 16 1.37 41.70 -53.27
N THR A 17 1.08 42.87 -52.69
CA THR A 17 1.18 43.12 -51.24
C THR A 17 0.11 42.39 -50.44
N ASN A 18 -1.09 42.19 -50.99
CA ASN A 18 -2.14 41.41 -50.36
C ASN A 18 -1.82 39.90 -50.37
N ASP A 19 -1.26 39.36 -51.45
CA ASP A 19 -0.86 37.96 -51.54
C ASP A 19 0.30 37.60 -50.60
N THR A 20 1.28 38.51 -50.46
CA THR A 20 2.37 38.35 -49.49
C THR A 20 1.88 38.43 -48.04
N LYS A 21 0.94 39.34 -47.71
CA LYS A 21 0.27 39.36 -46.39
C LYS A 21 -0.55 38.09 -46.12
N LYS A 22 -1.32 37.61 -47.11
CA LYS A 22 -2.11 36.36 -47.00
C LYS A 22 -1.21 35.15 -46.78
N LEU A 23 -0.11 35.05 -47.52
CA LEU A 23 0.88 33.99 -47.38
C LEU A 23 1.59 34.05 -46.02
N SER A 24 1.87 35.24 -45.49
CA SER A 24 2.42 35.44 -44.14
C SER A 24 1.43 34.99 -43.05
N SER A 25 0.15 35.35 -43.18
CA SER A 25 -0.90 34.92 -42.26
C SER A 25 -1.10 33.39 -42.28
N ALA A 26 -1.08 32.78 -43.48
CA ALA A 26 -1.19 31.34 -43.64
C ALA A 26 0.02 30.57 -43.06
N LYS A 27 1.23 31.16 -43.13
CA LYS A 27 2.42 30.59 -42.46
C LYS A 27 2.28 30.65 -40.93
N GLN A 28 1.71 31.72 -40.40
CA GLN A 28 1.47 31.89 -38.97
C GLN A 28 0.40 30.90 -38.45
N GLU A 29 -0.70 30.70 -39.19
CA GLU A 29 -1.69 29.66 -38.86
C GLU A 29 -1.10 28.26 -38.82
N LYS A 30 -0.24 27.92 -39.78
CA LYS A 30 0.46 26.61 -39.80
C LYS A 30 1.41 26.45 -38.61
N ALA A 31 2.10 27.51 -38.21
CA ALA A 31 2.95 27.49 -37.02
C ALA A 31 2.13 27.27 -35.75
N ILE A 32 1.01 27.99 -35.60
CA ILE A 32 0.09 27.81 -34.45
C ILE A 32 -0.45 26.39 -34.39
N MET A 33 -0.88 25.84 -35.53
CA MET A 33 -1.37 24.46 -35.62
C MET A 33 -0.28 23.45 -35.24
N HIS A 34 0.96 23.66 -35.71
CA HIS A 34 2.09 22.81 -35.37
C HIS A 34 2.44 22.88 -33.87
N ASP A 35 2.51 24.08 -33.30
CA ASP A 35 2.77 24.29 -31.87
C ASP A 35 1.68 23.63 -31.02
N PHE A 36 0.41 23.74 -31.44
CA PHE A 36 -0.70 23.06 -30.78
C PHE A 36 -0.56 21.53 -30.84
N GLU A 37 -0.25 20.95 -32.01
CA GLU A 37 0.00 19.51 -32.14
C GLU A 37 1.17 19.05 -31.28
N MET A 38 2.22 19.86 -31.17
CA MET A 38 3.37 19.58 -30.31
C MET A 38 2.98 19.59 -28.84
N HIS A 39 2.24 20.59 -28.38
CA HIS A 39 1.72 20.63 -27.01
C HIS A 39 0.80 19.44 -26.69
N VAL A 40 -0.09 19.05 -27.62
CA VAL A 40 -0.95 17.87 -27.44
C VAL A 40 -0.12 16.59 -27.30
N LYS A 41 0.93 16.42 -28.11
CA LYS A 41 1.84 15.27 -27.99
C LYS A 41 2.60 15.26 -26.67
N GLU A 42 3.05 16.43 -26.22
CA GLU A 42 3.79 16.57 -24.96
C GLU A 42 2.89 16.26 -23.75
N ILE A 43 1.67 16.81 -23.70
CA ILE A 43 0.69 16.51 -22.65
C ILE A 43 0.38 15.01 -22.63
N ARG A 44 0.19 14.38 -23.81
CA ARG A 44 -0.04 12.94 -23.90
C ARG A 44 1.15 12.13 -23.36
N ALA A 45 2.38 12.53 -23.69
CA ALA A 45 3.58 11.87 -23.19
C ALA A 45 3.68 11.99 -21.66
N GLN A 46 3.42 13.18 -21.10
CA GLN A 46 3.39 13.40 -19.65
C GLN A 46 2.32 12.55 -18.94
N LEU A 47 1.11 12.45 -19.50
CA LEU A 47 0.04 11.62 -18.94
C LEU A 47 0.40 10.13 -18.95
N ASN A 48 0.99 9.63 -20.04
CA ASN A 48 1.44 8.24 -20.11
C ASN A 48 2.53 7.95 -19.08
N GLU A 49 3.47 8.88 -18.90
CA GLU A 49 4.51 8.77 -17.89
C GLU A 49 3.95 8.80 -16.46
N GLN A 50 2.92 9.62 -16.20
CA GLN A 50 2.21 9.61 -14.92
C GLN A 50 1.53 8.26 -14.66
N ILE A 51 0.87 7.68 -15.67
CA ILE A 51 0.25 6.35 -15.56
C ILE A 51 1.30 5.30 -15.22
N ARG A 52 2.45 5.30 -15.90
CA ARG A 52 3.58 4.39 -15.62
C ARG A 52 4.08 4.54 -14.19
N CYS A 53 4.36 5.78 -13.76
CA CYS A 53 4.81 6.07 -12.40
C CYS A 53 3.81 5.60 -11.33
N ILE A 54 2.51 5.77 -11.58
CA ILE A 54 1.45 5.30 -10.67
C ILE A 54 1.45 3.77 -10.62
N GLY A 55 1.55 3.09 -11.77
CA GLY A 55 1.64 1.63 -11.83
C GLY A 55 2.82 1.07 -11.03
N GLU A 56 4.03 1.59 -11.26
CA GLU A 56 5.24 1.17 -10.52
C GLU A 56 5.12 1.38 -9.01
N ARG A 57 4.51 2.50 -8.60
CA ARG A 57 4.23 2.78 -7.18
C ARG A 57 3.24 1.78 -6.59
N THR A 58 2.17 1.44 -7.32
CA THR A 58 1.18 0.45 -6.90
C THR A 58 1.81 -0.94 -6.76
N GLU A 59 2.63 -1.37 -7.71
CA GLU A 59 3.35 -2.65 -7.64
C GLU A 59 4.27 -2.71 -6.41
N THR A 60 5.00 -1.62 -6.14
CA THR A 60 5.84 -1.50 -4.94
C THR A 60 5.00 -1.60 -3.66
N GLN A 61 3.84 -0.93 -3.62
CA GLN A 61 2.93 -1.02 -2.47
C GLN A 61 2.41 -2.43 -2.25
N ILE A 62 2.04 -3.14 -3.33
CA ILE A 62 1.61 -4.55 -3.26
C ILE A 62 2.71 -5.42 -2.67
N ALA A 63 3.96 -5.26 -3.12
CA ALA A 63 5.09 -6.02 -2.60
C ALA A 63 5.30 -5.80 -1.09
N VAL A 64 5.27 -4.55 -0.63
CA VAL A 64 5.38 -4.24 0.81
C VAL A 64 4.22 -4.83 1.60
N LEU A 65 3.00 -4.79 1.07
CA LEU A 65 1.84 -5.38 1.74
C LEU A 65 1.94 -6.91 1.85
N GLN A 66 2.53 -7.57 0.85
CA GLN A 66 2.81 -9.01 0.91
C GLN A 66 3.84 -9.34 1.99
N GLU A 67 4.88 -8.52 2.15
CA GLU A 67 5.86 -8.69 3.25
C GLU A 67 5.19 -8.51 4.62
N VAL A 68 4.30 -7.53 4.75
CA VAL A 68 3.54 -7.29 5.99
C VAL A 68 2.59 -8.46 6.29
N ASP A 69 1.91 -9.02 5.28
CA ASP A 69 1.11 -10.24 5.40
C ASP A 69 1.93 -11.41 5.95
N ASP A 70 3.06 -11.72 5.31
CA ASP A 70 3.93 -12.82 5.72
C ASP A 70 4.47 -12.61 7.14
N PHE A 71 4.83 -11.37 7.51
CA PHE A 71 5.23 -11.04 8.87
C PHE A 71 4.13 -11.33 9.89
N PHE A 72 2.89 -10.88 9.64
CA PHE A 72 1.78 -11.11 10.56
C PHE A 72 1.45 -12.60 10.70
N ARG A 73 1.51 -13.35 9.60
CA ARG A 73 1.32 -14.81 9.60
C ARG A 73 2.36 -15.51 10.47
N LYS A 74 3.65 -15.27 10.21
CA LYS A 74 4.76 -15.86 10.99
C LYS A 74 4.72 -15.46 12.46
N ARG A 75 4.38 -14.20 12.74
CA ARG A 75 4.20 -13.73 14.13
C ARG A 75 3.03 -14.43 14.81
N GLY A 76 1.94 -14.66 14.10
CA GLY A 76 0.80 -15.43 14.58
C GLY A 76 1.18 -16.89 14.87
N GLU A 77 1.91 -17.54 13.99
CA GLU A 77 2.41 -18.91 14.23
C GLU A 77 3.29 -18.98 15.49
N ALA A 78 4.18 -18.01 15.68
CA ALA A 78 5.06 -17.94 16.85
C ALA A 78 4.29 -17.76 18.17
N GLU A 79 3.34 -16.83 18.24
CA GLU A 79 2.55 -16.60 19.47
C GLU A 79 1.62 -17.80 19.77
N ALA A 80 1.11 -18.48 18.74
CA ALA A 80 0.32 -19.70 18.89
C ALA A 80 1.15 -20.85 19.47
N GLU A 81 2.36 -21.05 18.94
CA GLU A 81 3.25 -22.08 19.43
C GLU A 81 3.71 -21.80 20.87
N TYR A 82 4.00 -20.54 21.20
CA TYR A 82 4.35 -20.15 22.56
C TYR A 82 3.19 -20.43 23.55
N SER A 83 1.96 -20.06 23.18
CA SER A 83 0.76 -20.35 23.97
C SER A 83 0.60 -21.86 24.22
N ARG A 84 0.76 -22.71 23.19
CA ARG A 84 0.70 -24.18 23.34
C ARG A 84 1.77 -24.72 24.27
N GLN A 85 3.00 -24.20 24.18
CA GLN A 85 4.09 -24.60 25.05
C GLN A 85 3.80 -24.26 26.52
N LEU A 86 3.28 -23.05 26.80
CA LEU A 86 2.87 -22.65 28.14
C LEU A 86 1.72 -23.53 28.68
N GLU A 87 0.71 -23.85 27.87
CA GLU A 87 -0.36 -24.76 28.27
C GLU A 87 0.17 -26.15 28.64
N LYS A 88 1.08 -26.69 27.81
CA LYS A 88 1.71 -28.00 28.04
C LYS A 88 2.52 -27.98 29.34
N LEU A 89 3.27 -26.91 29.57
CA LEU A 89 4.03 -26.73 30.81
C LEU A 89 3.10 -26.69 32.03
N ALA A 90 2.07 -25.85 32.01
CA ALA A 90 1.09 -25.74 33.10
C ALA A 90 0.41 -27.09 33.39
N LYS A 91 -0.05 -27.80 32.35
CA LYS A 91 -0.67 -29.14 32.46
C LYS A 91 0.30 -30.16 33.08
N GLY A 92 1.55 -30.20 32.63
CA GLY A 92 2.56 -31.14 33.13
C GLY A 92 2.95 -30.89 34.60
N ILE A 93 3.06 -29.61 34.99
CA ILE A 93 3.31 -29.25 36.39
C ILE A 93 2.09 -29.62 37.27
N MET A 94 0.86 -29.34 36.83
CA MET A 94 -0.35 -29.71 37.57
C MET A 94 -0.51 -31.23 37.77
N GLN A 95 -0.17 -32.03 36.75
CA GLN A 95 -0.21 -33.49 36.86
C GLN A 95 0.75 -34.02 37.93
N ARG A 96 1.99 -33.52 37.96
CA ARG A 96 2.98 -33.87 39.00
C ARG A 96 2.51 -33.49 40.40
N HIS A 97 1.94 -32.29 40.55
CA HIS A 97 1.42 -31.85 41.85
C HIS A 97 0.25 -32.71 42.34
N LYS A 98 -0.65 -33.15 41.45
CA LYS A 98 -1.73 -34.08 41.81
C LYS A 98 -1.19 -35.43 42.29
N ALA A 99 -0.12 -35.93 41.68
CA ALA A 99 0.53 -37.18 42.10
C ALA A 99 1.15 -37.08 43.51
N GLU A 100 1.84 -35.97 43.83
CA GLU A 100 2.48 -35.79 45.14
C GLU A 100 1.46 -35.48 46.25
N LYS A 101 0.40 -34.72 45.94
CA LYS A 101 -0.72 -34.49 46.89
C LYS A 101 -1.35 -35.79 47.38
N ASN A 102 -1.45 -36.80 46.51
CA ASN A 102 -2.01 -38.10 46.89
C ASN A 102 -1.05 -38.93 47.76
N ARG A 103 0.23 -38.57 47.85
CA ARG A 103 1.29 -39.31 48.56
C ARG A 103 1.59 -38.78 49.96
N ARG A 104 1.18 -37.55 50.28
CA ARG A 104 1.42 -36.91 51.59
C ARG A 104 0.17 -36.22 52.11
N ASP A 105 -0.30 -36.66 53.27
CA ASP A 105 -1.26 -35.89 54.05
C ASP A 105 -0.66 -34.52 54.41
N SER A 106 -1.47 -33.45 54.35
CA SER A 106 -1.08 -32.03 54.59
C SER A 106 -0.23 -31.31 53.53
N TRP A 107 0.04 -31.91 52.35
CA TRP A 107 0.82 -31.27 51.27
C TRP A 107 0.38 -29.82 50.96
N THR A 108 -0.93 -29.60 50.87
CA THR A 108 -1.53 -28.31 50.50
C THR A 108 -1.42 -27.20 51.56
N GLN A 109 -0.94 -27.49 52.78
CA GLN A 109 -0.81 -26.49 53.85
C GLN A 109 0.52 -25.72 53.82
N HIS A 110 1.45 -26.08 52.94
CA HIS A 110 2.75 -25.41 52.83
C HIS A 110 2.64 -24.15 51.94
N ALA A 111 3.20 -23.02 52.40
CA ALA A 111 3.24 -21.76 51.63
C ALA A 111 3.90 -21.90 50.24
N ALA A 112 4.83 -22.86 50.10
CA ALA A 112 5.42 -23.24 48.83
C ALA A 112 4.39 -23.77 47.81
N CYS A 113 3.34 -24.46 48.26
CA CYS A 113 2.25 -24.91 47.39
C CYS A 113 1.39 -23.73 46.89
N SER A 114 1.17 -22.70 47.71
CA SER A 114 0.46 -21.49 47.30
C SER A 114 1.24 -20.66 46.29
N ALA A 115 2.55 -20.45 46.54
CA ALA A 115 3.43 -19.76 45.59
C ALA A 115 3.55 -20.53 44.26
N TRP A 116 3.61 -21.86 44.32
CA TRP A 116 3.57 -22.72 43.14
C TRP A 116 2.26 -22.59 42.36
N GLN A 117 1.12 -22.58 43.06
CA GLN A 117 -0.20 -22.46 42.43
C GLN A 117 -0.32 -21.13 41.68
N GLN A 118 0.16 -20.03 42.28
CA GLN A 118 0.21 -18.72 41.64
C GLN A 118 1.03 -18.76 40.33
N LEU A 119 2.23 -19.34 40.35
CA LEU A 119 3.07 -19.47 39.15
C LEU A 119 2.39 -20.26 38.02
N VAL A 120 1.65 -21.31 38.37
CA VAL A 120 0.89 -22.10 37.38
C VAL A 120 -0.27 -21.28 36.79
N ASP A 121 -0.96 -20.49 37.61
CA ASP A 121 -2.07 -19.68 37.14
C ASP A 121 -1.60 -18.48 36.32
N ASP A 122 -0.46 -17.87 36.67
CA ASP A 122 0.22 -16.86 35.85
C ASP A 122 0.62 -17.44 34.48
N THR A 123 1.16 -18.66 34.45
CA THR A 123 1.52 -19.36 33.20
C THR A 123 0.30 -19.59 32.30
N LYS A 124 -0.86 -19.96 32.88
CA LYS A 124 -2.11 -20.12 32.12
C LYS A 124 -2.65 -18.78 31.62
N SER A 125 -2.59 -17.75 32.46
CA SER A 125 -3.00 -16.39 32.11
C SER A 125 -2.17 -15.86 30.94
N GLU A 126 -0.85 -16.05 30.98
CA GLU A 126 0.03 -15.68 29.87
C GLU A 126 -0.36 -16.45 28.60
N ALA A 127 -0.59 -17.76 28.67
CA ALA A 127 -1.04 -18.54 27.52
C ALA A 127 -2.32 -17.97 26.88
N GLN A 128 -3.29 -17.54 27.69
CA GLN A 128 -4.53 -16.90 27.22
C GLN A 128 -4.28 -15.52 26.59
N GLN A 129 -3.42 -14.70 27.18
CA GLN A 129 -3.07 -13.39 26.62
C GLN A 129 -2.45 -13.53 25.22
N ARG A 130 -1.61 -14.55 25.00
CA ARG A 130 -1.05 -14.87 23.67
C ARG A 130 -2.17 -15.17 22.67
N GLN A 131 -3.23 -15.90 23.07
CA GLN A 131 -4.39 -16.17 22.22
C GLN A 131 -5.20 -14.90 21.89
N VAL A 132 -5.37 -14.00 22.85
CA VAL A 132 -6.02 -12.69 22.60
C VAL A 132 -5.20 -11.87 21.60
N LYS A 133 -3.86 -11.87 21.74
CA LYS A 133 -2.97 -11.20 20.79
C LYS A 133 -3.11 -11.78 19.38
N LEU A 134 -3.20 -13.10 19.23
CA LEU A 134 -3.48 -13.75 17.93
C LEU A 134 -4.80 -13.31 17.33
N TRP A 135 -5.84 -13.24 18.14
CA TRP A 135 -7.16 -12.81 17.70
C TRP A 135 -7.14 -11.37 17.18
N ILE A 136 -6.46 -10.46 17.89
CA ILE A 136 -6.28 -9.07 17.44
C ILE A 136 -5.45 -9.00 16.15
N LEU A 137 -4.36 -9.77 16.06
CA LEU A 137 -3.55 -9.86 14.84
C LEU A 137 -4.38 -10.35 13.65
N GLY A 138 -5.25 -11.36 13.85
CA GLY A 138 -6.16 -11.85 12.82
C GLY A 138 -7.22 -10.83 12.39
N LYS A 139 -7.74 -10.03 13.33
CA LYS A 139 -8.67 -8.92 13.02
C LYS A 139 -8.01 -7.81 12.23
N PHE A 140 -6.79 -7.42 12.61
CA PHE A 140 -6.01 -6.41 11.90
C PHE A 140 -5.65 -6.89 10.49
N TYR A 141 -5.30 -8.18 10.36
CA TYR A 141 -5.03 -8.81 9.07
C TYR A 141 -6.24 -8.78 8.13
N SER A 142 -7.42 -9.19 8.60
CA SER A 142 -8.66 -9.11 7.81
C SER A 142 -8.95 -7.69 7.35
N PHE A 143 -8.78 -6.70 8.24
CA PHE A 143 -8.96 -5.29 7.89
C PHE A 143 -7.98 -4.81 6.81
N LEU A 144 -6.70 -5.18 6.91
CA LEU A 144 -5.71 -4.84 5.88
C LEU A 144 -6.05 -5.46 4.52
N VAL A 145 -6.48 -6.73 4.49
CA VAL A 145 -6.92 -7.41 3.26
C VAL A 145 -8.16 -6.73 2.66
N ASP A 146 -9.13 -6.35 3.49
CA ASP A 146 -10.35 -5.65 3.06
C ASP A 146 -10.06 -4.24 2.54
N CYS A 147 -9.14 -3.51 3.18
CA CYS A 147 -8.66 -2.22 2.68
C CYS A 147 -7.93 -2.36 1.34
N ASN A 148 -7.11 -3.40 1.18
CA ASN A 148 -6.35 -3.63 -0.04
C ASN A 148 -7.24 -4.01 -1.24
N ASN A 149 -8.30 -4.80 -1.02
CA ASN A 149 -9.27 -5.16 -2.07
C ASN A 149 -10.21 -4.01 -2.48
N ARG A 150 -10.19 -2.88 -1.76
CA ARG A 150 -11.01 -1.69 -2.06
C ARG A 150 -10.28 -0.60 -2.84
N ILE A 151 -8.96 -0.72 -3.01
CA ILE A 151 -8.14 0.15 -3.85
C ILE A 151 -8.15 -0.41 -5.26
#